data_AF-A0A7S3HAB5-F1
#
_entry.id   AF-A0A7S3HAB5-F1
#
_cell.length_a   1.000
_cell.length_b   1.000
_cell.length_c   1.000
_cell.angle_alpha   90.00
_cell.angle_beta   90.00
_cell.angle_gamma   90.00
#
_symmetry.space_group_name_H-M   'P 1'
#
loop_
_entity.id
_entity.type
_entity.pdbx_description
1 polymer ?
#
loop_
_entity_poly.entity_id
_entity_poly.type
_entity_poly.pdbx_seq_one_letter_code
_entity_poly.pdbx_strand_id
1 'polypeptide(L)'
;SDVEEFRTSSWRLSLKTILQKFCVSHGIQYKQGMNEVLAPFLYVLPPPHGNLLPYSLFEAFLFRYLERFICVDDSSHLFKGFRLFHLLLLYFDPQLAQHLNEQDFPPELYSPQWFLTLYSRSMPLPHVLRLWDMMIAVDD
;
A
#
# COMPACT_ATOMS: atom_id res chain seq x y z
N SER A 1 -9.51 -6.90 -19.11
CA SER A 1 -9.30 -8.34 -18.89
C SER A 1 -8.93 -8.62 -17.44
N ASP A 2 -7.94 -7.94 -16.83
CA ASP A 2 -7.51 -8.25 -15.45
C ASP A 2 -8.47 -7.79 -14.32
N VAL A 3 -9.30 -6.77 -14.60
CA VAL A 3 -10.19 -6.16 -13.60
C VAL A 3 -11.47 -6.99 -13.34
N GLU A 4 -11.83 -7.90 -14.24
CA GLU A 4 -13.03 -8.72 -14.08
C GLU A 4 -12.82 -9.84 -13.05
N GLU A 5 -11.62 -10.40 -12.95
CA GLU A 5 -11.30 -11.45 -11.97
C GLU A 5 -11.41 -10.96 -10.53
N PHE A 6 -11.05 -9.70 -10.26
CA PHE A 6 -11.21 -9.05 -8.94
C PHE A 6 -12.67 -8.93 -8.48
N ARG A 7 -13.63 -9.11 -9.39
CA ARG A 7 -15.07 -9.03 -9.08
C ARG A 7 -15.69 -10.37 -8.72
N THR A 8 -14.95 -11.47 -8.89
CA THR A 8 -15.44 -12.82 -8.60
C THR A 8 -15.69 -13.02 -7.10
N SER A 9 -16.66 -13.88 -6.77
CA SER A 9 -17.01 -14.19 -5.39
C SER A 9 -15.86 -14.86 -4.62
N SER A 10 -15.09 -15.72 -5.30
CA SER A 10 -13.90 -16.37 -4.75
C SER A 10 -12.84 -15.35 -4.35
N TRP A 11 -12.57 -14.36 -5.21
CA TRP A 11 -11.62 -13.29 -4.91
C TRP A 11 -12.01 -12.47 -3.69
N ARG A 12 -13.27 -12.01 -3.64
CA ARG A 12 -13.80 -11.23 -2.51
C ARG A 12 -13.75 -12.01 -1.21
N LEU A 13 -14.03 -13.31 -1.27
CA LEU A 13 -13.93 -14.21 -0.12
C LEU A 13 -12.48 -14.32 0.36
N SER A 14 -11.53 -14.56 -0.55
CA SER A 14 -10.10 -14.62 -0.21
C SER A 14 -9.57 -13.34 0.40
N LEU A 15 -9.86 -12.17 -0.18
CA LEU A 15 -9.53 -10.86 0.41
C LEU A 15 -10.06 -10.76 1.85
N LYS A 16 -11.36 -11.02 2.03
CA LYS A 16 -12.01 -10.92 3.35
C LYS A 16 -11.39 -11.89 4.35
N THR A 17 -11.18 -13.14 3.97
CA THR A 17 -10.61 -14.17 4.86
C THR A 17 -9.21 -13.80 5.31
N ILE A 18 -8.35 -13.37 4.39
CA ILE A 18 -6.96 -13.01 4.71
C ILE A 18 -6.91 -11.77 5.61
N LEU A 19 -7.64 -10.70 5.24
CA LEU A 19 -7.67 -9.46 6.03
C LEU A 19 -8.26 -9.69 7.42
N GLN A 20 -9.36 -10.44 7.52
CA GLN A 20 -9.98 -10.77 8.80
C GLN A 20 -9.02 -11.58 9.68
N LYS A 21 -8.35 -12.60 9.11
CA LYS A 21 -7.33 -13.38 9.83
C LYS A 21 -6.23 -12.46 10.34
N PHE A 22 -5.66 -11.62 9.48
CA PHE A 22 -4.58 -10.69 9.85
C PHE A 22 -4.98 -9.76 11.01
N CYS A 23 -6.16 -9.14 10.91
CA CYS A 23 -6.66 -8.22 11.93
C CYS A 23 -6.84 -8.92 13.29
N VAL A 24 -7.46 -10.12 13.29
CA VAL A 24 -7.70 -10.90 14.51
C VAL A 24 -6.39 -11.40 15.11
N SER A 25 -5.48 -11.93 14.29
CA SER A 25 -4.21 -12.50 14.76
C SER A 25 -3.28 -11.47 15.41
N HIS A 26 -3.34 -10.20 14.99
CA HIS A 26 -2.44 -9.14 15.48
C HIS A 26 -3.14 -8.10 16.35
N GLY A 27 -4.45 -8.21 16.58
CA GLY A 27 -5.21 -7.19 17.32
C GLY A 27 -5.26 -5.83 16.61
N ILE A 28 -5.12 -5.81 15.28
CA ILE A 28 -5.10 -4.59 14.45
C ILE A 28 -6.49 -4.36 13.86
N GLN A 29 -6.97 -3.11 13.90
CA GLN A 29 -8.20 -2.74 13.21
C GLN A 29 -7.95 -2.60 11.71
N TYR A 30 -8.93 -3.03 10.91
CA TYR A 30 -8.87 -2.86 9.46
C TYR A 30 -8.78 -1.37 9.10
N LYS A 31 -7.76 -1.01 8.34
CA LYS A 31 -7.58 0.33 7.75
C LYS A 31 -7.83 0.27 6.25
N GLN A 32 -8.57 1.25 5.73
CA GLN A 32 -8.76 1.40 4.29
C GLN A 32 -7.39 1.60 3.63
N GLY A 33 -7.07 0.81 2.59
CA GLY A 33 -5.71 0.70 2.04
C GLY A 33 -5.18 -0.74 2.11
N MET A 34 -5.55 -1.50 3.15
CA MET A 34 -5.03 -2.86 3.34
C MET A 34 -5.46 -3.82 2.24
N ASN A 35 -6.68 -3.67 1.72
CA ASN A 35 -7.17 -4.49 0.61
C ASN A 35 -6.42 -4.19 -0.70
N GLU A 36 -6.04 -2.93 -0.94
CA GLU A 36 -5.21 -2.56 -2.08
C GLU A 36 -3.80 -3.10 -1.95
N VAL A 37 -3.23 -3.20 -0.74
CA VAL A 37 -1.92 -3.83 -0.52
C VAL A 37 -1.99 -5.35 -0.67
N LEU A 38 -3.09 -5.99 -0.28
CA LEU A 38 -3.27 -7.43 -0.44
C LEU A 38 -3.50 -7.85 -1.91
N ALA A 39 -4.14 -7.00 -2.71
CA ALA A 39 -4.55 -7.35 -4.07
C ALA A 39 -3.40 -7.82 -4.99
N PRO A 40 -2.20 -7.20 -5.00
CA PRO A 40 -1.06 -7.70 -5.77
C PRO A 40 -0.63 -9.13 -5.41
N PHE A 41 -0.65 -9.51 -4.13
CA PHE A 41 -0.31 -10.87 -3.72
C PHE A 41 -1.32 -11.89 -4.22
N LEU A 42 -2.60 -11.58 -4.11
CA LEU A 42 -3.64 -12.43 -4.68
C LEU A 42 -3.60 -12.45 -6.20
N TYR A 43 -3.07 -11.41 -6.86
CA TYR A 43 -2.98 -11.40 -8.33
C TYR A 43 -1.91 -12.36 -8.82
N VAL A 44 -0.77 -12.40 -8.13
CA VAL A 44 0.30 -13.36 -8.40
C VAL A 44 -0.10 -14.78 -7.96
N LEU A 45 -0.93 -14.90 -6.92
CA LEU A 45 -1.38 -16.16 -6.35
C LEU A 45 -2.93 -16.21 -6.24
N PRO A 46 -3.63 -16.33 -7.37
CA PRO A 46 -5.09 -16.24 -7.39
C PRO A 46 -5.77 -17.44 -6.73
N PRO A 47 -7.01 -17.30 -6.23
CA PRO A 47 -7.85 -18.45 -5.92
C PRO A 47 -8.02 -19.35 -7.16
N PRO A 48 -8.02 -20.69 -7.03
CA PRO A 48 -8.21 -21.46 -5.80
C PRO A 48 -6.92 -21.96 -5.12
N HIS A 49 -5.75 -21.37 -5.39
CA HIS A 49 -4.45 -21.83 -4.87
C HIS A 49 -4.29 -21.78 -3.33
N GLY A 50 -5.32 -21.34 -2.61
CA GLY A 50 -5.37 -21.28 -1.15
C GLY A 50 -4.90 -19.93 -0.61
N ASN A 51 -5.34 -19.61 0.61
CA ASN A 51 -5.07 -18.30 1.23
C ASN A 51 -3.80 -18.26 2.08
N LEU A 52 -3.10 -19.39 2.27
CA LEU A 52 -1.97 -19.48 3.20
C LEU A 52 -0.75 -18.70 2.70
N LEU A 53 -0.28 -18.97 1.49
CA LEU A 53 0.89 -18.29 0.93
C LEU A 53 0.65 -16.79 0.69
N PRO A 54 -0.49 -16.34 0.09
CA PRO A 54 -0.78 -14.92 -0.03
C PRO A 54 -0.88 -14.22 1.33
N TYR A 55 -1.41 -14.90 2.35
CA TYR A 55 -1.44 -14.38 3.72
C TYR A 55 -0.03 -14.16 4.28
N SER A 56 0.85 -15.17 4.20
CA SER A 56 2.20 -15.08 4.74
C SER A 56 3.05 -14.01 4.04
N LEU A 57 2.92 -13.87 2.72
CA LEU A 57 3.59 -12.81 1.96
C LEU A 57 3.06 -11.42 2.34
N PHE A 58 1.74 -11.26 2.39
CA PHE A 58 1.11 -10.01 2.81
C PHE A 58 1.50 -9.60 4.23
N GLU A 59 1.47 -10.53 5.18
CA GLU A 59 1.82 -10.32 6.58
C GLU A 59 3.27 -9.85 6.71
N ALA A 60 4.22 -10.58 6.11
CA ALA A 60 5.64 -10.23 6.15
C ALA A 60 5.90 -8.87 5.49
N PHE A 61 5.31 -8.62 4.32
CA PHE A 61 5.47 -7.37 3.58
C PHE A 61 4.89 -6.16 4.34
N LEU A 62 3.69 -6.31 4.91
CA LEU A 62 3.05 -5.23 5.67
C LEU A 62 3.88 -4.87 6.90
N PHE A 63 4.36 -5.85 7.67
CA PHE A 63 5.23 -5.55 8.81
C PHE A 63 6.56 -4.93 8.39
N ARG A 64 7.14 -5.36 7.27
CA ARG A 64 8.41 -4.81 6.80
C ARG A 64 8.31 -3.35 6.39
N TYR A 65 7.29 -2.99 5.60
CA TYR A 65 7.24 -1.68 4.94
C TYR A 65 6.17 -0.73 5.46
N LEU A 66 5.12 -1.26 6.10
CA LEU A 66 3.90 -0.51 6.43
C LEU A 66 3.54 -0.53 7.92
N GLU A 67 4.30 -1.23 8.76
CA GLU A 67 4.02 -1.35 10.21
C GLU A 67 3.78 0.01 10.87
N ARG A 68 4.66 0.98 10.60
CA ARG A 68 4.58 2.32 11.19
C ARG A 68 3.40 3.16 10.69
N PHE A 69 2.86 2.83 9.52
CA PHE A 69 1.74 3.55 8.92
C PHE A 69 0.39 2.87 9.22
N ILE A 70 0.38 1.56 9.38
CA ILE A 70 -0.84 0.75 9.51
C ILE A 70 -1.02 0.20 10.92
N CYS A 71 0.02 -0.36 11.55
CA CYS A 71 -0.10 -1.07 12.82
C CYS A 71 -0.05 -0.13 14.02
N VAL A 72 0.76 0.93 13.92
CA VAL A 72 0.85 1.96 14.97
C VAL A 72 -0.31 2.95 14.78
N ASP A 73 -1.07 3.20 15.84
CA ASP A 73 -2.13 4.22 15.85
C ASP A 73 -1.55 5.63 16.08
N ASP A 74 -0.51 5.96 15.30
CA ASP A 74 0.15 7.27 15.32
C ASP A 74 0.35 7.77 13.89
N SER A 75 -0.48 8.74 13.51
CA SER A 75 -0.40 9.40 12.21
C SER A 75 0.90 10.21 12.05
N SER A 76 1.67 10.47 13.12
CA SER A 76 2.92 11.23 13.06
C SER A 76 3.93 10.63 12.09
N HIS A 77 3.95 9.30 11.93
CA HIS A 77 4.81 8.64 10.97
C HIS A 77 4.44 9.00 9.52
N LEU A 78 3.15 9.05 9.22
CA LEU A 78 2.66 9.43 7.90
C LEU A 78 2.95 10.91 7.61
N PHE A 79 2.71 11.80 8.57
CA PHE A 79 3.04 13.23 8.45
C PHE A 79 4.55 13.48 8.29
N LYS A 80 5.41 12.68 8.96
CA LYS A 80 6.87 12.73 8.71
C LYS A 80 7.21 12.33 7.28
N GLY A 81 6.52 11.32 6.73
CA GLY A 81 6.64 10.92 5.33
C GLY A 81 6.25 12.04 4.36
N PHE A 82 5.11 12.69 4.58
CA PHE A 82 4.67 13.86 3.79
C PHE A 82 5.67 15.00 3.83
N ARG A 83 6.19 15.34 5.02
CA ARG A 83 7.18 16.39 5.15
C ARG A 83 8.47 16.06 4.41
N LEU A 84 8.95 14.82 4.52
CA LEU A 84 10.13 14.38 3.77
C LEU A 84 9.89 14.47 2.26
N PHE A 85 8.72 14.03 1.80
CA PHE A 85 8.35 14.12 0.39
C PHE A 85 8.30 15.56 -0.11
N HIS A 86 7.74 16.49 0.68
CA HIS A 86 7.77 17.91 0.34
C HIS A 86 9.20 18.46 0.20
N LEU A 87 10.11 18.09 1.10
CA LEU A 87 11.51 18.49 1.03
C LEU A 87 12.21 17.92 -0.22
N LEU A 88 11.92 16.67 -0.57
CA LEU A 88 12.43 16.07 -1.80
C LEU A 88 11.88 16.78 -3.04
N LEU A 89 10.59 17.13 -3.04
CA LEU A 89 9.97 17.86 -4.15
C LEU A 89 10.62 19.26 -4.31
N LEU A 90 10.85 19.97 -3.21
CA LEU A 90 11.59 21.25 -3.22
C LEU A 90 13.00 21.11 -3.80
N TYR A 91 13.66 19.97 -3.56
CA TYR A 91 15.01 19.72 -4.07
C TYR A 91 15.02 19.36 -5.56
N PHE A 92 14.12 18.48 -6.01
CA PHE A 92 14.12 17.95 -7.37
C PHE A 92 13.32 18.79 -8.36
N ASP A 93 12.22 19.43 -7.93
CA ASP A 93 11.37 20.29 -8.75
C ASP A 93 10.82 21.47 -7.92
N PRO A 94 11.68 22.49 -7.65
CA PRO A 94 11.27 23.64 -6.86
C PRO A 94 10.13 24.46 -7.49
N GLN A 95 9.99 24.44 -8.82
CA GLN A 95 8.92 25.16 -9.50
C GLN A 95 7.55 24.55 -9.18
N LEU A 96 7.45 23.22 -9.29
CA LEU A 96 6.23 22.50 -8.89
C LEU A 96 5.96 22.65 -7.39
N ALA A 97 6.98 22.51 -6.55
CA ALA A 97 6.84 22.65 -5.10
C ALA A 97 6.28 24.04 -4.71
N GLN A 98 6.81 25.11 -5.31
CA GLN A 98 6.34 26.47 -5.09
C GLN A 98 4.90 26.64 -5.57
N HIS A 99 4.57 26.16 -6.76
CA HIS A 99 3.21 26.24 -7.30
C HIS A 99 2.18 25.58 -6.37
N LEU A 100 2.46 24.37 -5.89
CA LEU A 100 1.56 23.67 -4.96
C LEU A 100 1.43 24.42 -3.62
N ASN A 101 2.51 25.03 -3.14
CA ASN A 101 2.48 25.83 -1.91
C ASN A 101 1.66 27.12 -2.07
N GLU A 102 1.74 27.80 -3.21
CA GLU A 102 0.93 28.98 -3.51
C GLU A 102 -0.58 28.67 -3.62
N GLN A 103 -0.93 27.40 -3.89
CA GLN A 103 -2.31 26.93 -3.96
C GLN A 103 -2.81 26.31 -2.63
N ASP A 104 -2.05 26.41 -1.54
CA ASP A 104 -2.34 25.74 -0.26
C ASP A 104 -2.63 24.23 -0.44
N PHE A 105 -1.88 23.56 -1.32
CA PHE A 105 -2.09 22.16 -1.70
C PHE A 105 -0.95 21.25 -1.20
N PRO A 106 -0.89 20.97 0.12
CA PRO A 106 0.20 20.22 0.71
C PRO A 106 0.10 18.71 0.40
N PRO A 107 1.20 17.94 0.56
CA PRO A 107 1.24 16.51 0.22
C PRO A 107 0.15 15.65 0.88
N GLU A 108 -0.32 16.03 2.06
CA GLU A 108 -1.41 15.42 2.81
C GLU A 108 -2.69 15.26 1.98
N LEU A 109 -2.91 16.13 0.99
CA LEU A 109 -4.14 16.14 0.19
C LEU A 109 -4.08 15.18 -1.01
N TYR A 110 -2.90 14.89 -1.55
CA TYR A 110 -2.78 14.13 -2.80
C TYR A 110 -1.92 12.87 -2.72
N SER A 111 -1.01 12.78 -1.74
CA SER A 111 -0.07 11.67 -1.59
C SER A 111 -0.43 10.58 -0.57
N PRO A 112 -1.46 10.64 0.31
CA PRO A 112 -1.68 9.62 1.34
C PRO A 112 -1.71 8.18 0.82
N GLN A 113 -2.34 7.95 -0.33
CA GLN A 113 -2.46 6.60 -0.90
C GLN A 113 -1.12 6.06 -1.40
N TRP A 114 -0.17 6.93 -1.77
CA TRP A 114 1.17 6.50 -2.19
C TRP A 114 1.91 5.83 -1.05
N PHE A 115 1.79 6.37 0.17
CA PHE A 115 2.41 5.82 1.37
C PHE A 115 1.61 4.65 1.94
N LEU A 116 0.28 4.81 2.10
CA LEU A 116 -0.55 3.81 2.77
C LEU A 116 -0.76 2.54 1.96
N THR A 117 -0.61 2.61 0.64
CA THR A 117 -0.79 1.46 -0.26
C THR A 117 0.47 1.08 -1.03
N LEU A 118 1.60 1.76 -0.78
CA LEU A 118 2.83 1.61 -1.58
C LEU A 118 2.54 1.63 -3.08
N TYR A 119 1.80 2.65 -3.50
CA TYR A 119 1.35 2.89 -4.88
C TYR A 119 0.39 1.85 -5.47
N SER A 120 0.01 0.79 -4.76
CA SER A 120 -0.85 -0.26 -5.32
C SER A 120 -2.22 0.24 -5.77
N ARG A 121 -2.72 1.33 -5.16
CA ARG A 121 -3.93 2.02 -5.60
C ARG A 121 -3.70 3.02 -6.74
N SER A 122 -2.50 3.56 -6.84
CA SER A 122 -2.20 4.75 -7.66
C SER A 122 -1.55 4.43 -9.01
N MET A 123 -1.05 3.20 -9.19
CA MET A 123 -0.39 2.76 -10.42
C MET A 123 -1.04 1.48 -10.98
N PRO A 124 -0.93 1.22 -12.29
CA PRO A 124 -1.34 -0.06 -12.86
C PRO A 124 -0.54 -1.21 -12.25
N LEU A 125 -1.20 -2.32 -11.99
CA LEU A 125 -0.65 -3.45 -11.25
C LEU A 125 0.72 -3.96 -11.75
N PRO A 126 1.00 -4.08 -13.07
CA PRO A 126 2.32 -4.49 -13.53
C PRO A 126 3.47 -3.55 -13.11
N HIS A 127 3.18 -2.26 -12.91
CA HIS A 127 4.17 -1.28 -12.44
C HIS A 127 4.39 -1.40 -10.94
N VAL A 128 3.31 -1.65 -10.18
CA VAL A 128 3.36 -1.90 -8.74
C VAL A 128 4.23 -3.12 -8.45
N LEU A 129 4.02 -4.22 -9.18
CA LEU A 129 4.82 -5.43 -9.02
C LEU A 129 6.31 -5.17 -9.27
N ARG A 130 6.66 -4.50 -10.38
CA ARG A 130 8.06 -4.13 -10.66
C ARG A 130 8.68 -3.24 -9.59
N LEU A 131 7.92 -2.27 -9.07
CA LEU A 131 8.38 -1.40 -8.01
C LEU A 131 8.68 -2.21 -6.73
N TRP A 132 7.75 -3.11 -6.36
CA TRP A 132 7.91 -3.93 -5.17
C TRP A 132 9.05 -4.94 -5.31
N ASP A 133 9.25 -5.53 -6.49
CA ASP A 133 10.41 -6.40 -6.78
C ASP A 133 11.73 -5.65 -6.52
N MET A 134 11.85 -4.39 -6.97
CA MET A 134 13.04 -3.57 -6.71
C MET A 134 13.18 -3.21 -5.23
N MET A 135 12.08 -2.86 -4.55
CA MET A 135 12.10 -2.55 -3.12
C MET A 135 12.58 -3.73 -2.29
N ILE A 136 12.12 -4.95 -2.61
CA ILE A 136 12.51 -6.17 -1.92
C ILE A 136 13.97 -6.50 -2.23
N ALA A 137 14.39 -6.45 -3.49
CA ALA A 137 15.75 -6.80 -3.90
C ALA A 137 16.85 -5.86 -3.36
N VAL A 138 16.51 -4.60 -3.03
CA VAL A 138 17.45 -3.64 -2.42
C VAL A 138 17.54 -3.80 -0.90
N ASP A 139 16.49 -4.34 -0.27
CA ASP A 139 16.38 -4.51 1.18
C ASP A 139 16.97 -5.83 1.71
N ASP A 140 17.16 -6.82 0.84
CA ASP A 140 17.86 -8.10 1.09
C ASP A 140 19.39 -7.96 1.05
#